data_AF-A0A976PVY7-F1
#
_entry.id   AF-A0A976PVY7-F1
#
_cell.length_a   1.000
_cell.length_b   1.000
_cell.length_c   1.000
_cell.angle_alpha   90.00
_cell.angle_beta   90.00
_cell.angle_gamma   90.00
#
_symmetry.space_group_name_H-M   'P 1'
#
loop_
_entity.id
_entity.type
_entity.pdbx_description
1 polymer ?
#
loop_
_entity_poly.entity_id
_entity_poly.type
_entity_poly.pdbx_seq_one_letter_code
_entity_poly.pdbx_strand_id
1 'polypeptide(L)'
;MRFVRQLLLGGLCLTLVATSPAVASPPQSAKPRLLFLVLDGIPIRVAAKVYEQGAFAGWSRPVPMVSTFPSMTNVAFTAMLARHQVEPIPGYEKRLFKPGPDGSLDGGAVKTRRQPYPWRELFDISNKKVGGEAAAYLTPKSKTWRMISAVEKAVMESNDDLVLAHLGPTDVLVHFRGDEPVEAFLLQLDQRLTDLQQRHLEKFGRPLRIVMLSDHGNTHEKVKTPKGLRETLLRAGLDPAKKIKEANDVITPTYGVVSYGALYLHPQNAELAARAMAGHESVNLAAWVSGEGEVRMVSREGEAVVRWREGAAGRELAYDAVEGDPLRMSTVVDNMTSAGVADRHGFATEEDWFENSVWADFPDGPRRVVDSLTGKYVGNSATVMLSLEPDSAWGLGTARFGAYVLGGHLEGTHGGLDRTSTLGFYMANDTQVRPRVAIRAEDVLEGWLDEGESLSMVRID
;
A
#
# COMPACT_ATOMS: atom_id res chain seq x y z
N MET A 1 -86.76 3.14 42.07
CA MET A 1 -85.86 2.89 40.93
C MET A 1 -85.36 4.25 40.45
N ARG A 2 -84.24 4.76 41.00
CA ARG A 2 -82.85 4.68 40.48
C ARG A 2 -82.68 5.37 39.11
N PHE A 3 -82.12 6.59 39.07
CA PHE A 3 -80.69 6.94 38.76
C PHE A 3 -80.49 6.91 37.21
N VAL A 4 -79.96 7.88 36.44
CA VAL A 4 -78.79 8.80 36.57
C VAL A 4 -78.81 9.87 35.48
N ARG A 5 -78.32 11.08 35.78
CA ARG A 5 -77.85 12.13 34.85
C ARG A 5 -76.47 11.76 34.26
N GLN A 6 -76.29 11.81 32.94
CA GLN A 6 -74.96 11.78 32.32
C GLN A 6 -74.55 13.16 31.82
N LEU A 7 -73.47 13.69 32.41
CA LEU A 7 -72.67 14.80 31.93
C LEU A 7 -71.81 14.34 30.74
N LEU A 8 -71.73 15.17 29.69
CA LEU A 8 -70.72 15.09 28.65
C LEU A 8 -69.51 15.95 29.05
N LEU A 9 -68.39 15.29 29.37
CA LEU A 9 -67.05 15.87 29.41
C LEU A 9 -66.31 15.38 28.16
N GLY A 10 -66.13 16.25 27.17
CA GLY A 10 -65.23 16.03 26.04
C GLY A 10 -63.87 16.63 26.36
N GLY A 11 -62.88 15.77 26.63
CA GLY A 11 -61.52 16.16 26.97
C GLY A 11 -60.75 16.74 25.78
N LEU A 12 -60.04 17.83 26.04
CA LEU A 12 -59.09 18.48 25.13
C LEU A 12 -57.79 17.66 25.12
N CYS A 13 -57.48 17.01 24.00
CA CYS A 13 -56.24 16.27 23.81
C CYS A 13 -55.16 17.25 23.30
N LEU A 14 -54.33 17.79 24.20
CA LEU A 14 -53.12 18.54 23.82
C LEU A 14 -52.07 17.56 23.30
N THR A 15 -51.79 17.61 22.00
CA THR A 15 -50.61 16.99 21.39
C THR A 15 -49.42 17.91 21.58
N LEU A 16 -48.51 17.54 22.49
CA LEU A 16 -47.18 18.14 22.61
C LEU A 16 -46.34 17.70 21.40
N VAL A 17 -46.22 18.57 20.41
CA VAL A 17 -45.19 18.42 19.36
C VAL A 17 -43.86 18.79 20.00
N ALA A 18 -43.05 17.77 20.29
CA ALA A 18 -41.66 17.96 20.68
C ALA A 18 -40.88 18.49 19.46
N THR A 19 -40.61 19.80 19.45
CA THR A 19 -39.67 20.39 18.48
C THR A 19 -38.26 19.95 18.86
N SER A 20 -37.69 19.03 18.09
CA SER A 20 -36.24 18.76 18.14
C SER A 20 -35.49 20.07 17.92
N PRO A 21 -34.46 20.39 18.72
CA PRO A 21 -33.63 21.55 18.45
C PRO A 21 -33.00 21.39 17.07
N ALA A 22 -33.22 22.38 16.21
CA ALA A 22 -32.58 22.45 14.92
C ALA A 22 -31.05 22.49 15.14
N VAL A 23 -30.35 21.44 14.71
CA VAL A 23 -28.89 21.46 14.59
C VAL A 23 -28.58 22.54 13.58
N ALA A 24 -27.98 23.64 14.05
CA ALA A 24 -27.56 24.73 13.18
C ALA A 24 -26.62 24.16 12.11
N SER A 25 -27.00 24.32 10.84
CA SER A 25 -26.11 23.98 9.73
C SER A 25 -24.85 24.85 9.86
N PRO A 26 -23.64 24.26 9.78
CA PRO A 26 -22.40 25.03 9.86
C PRO A 26 -22.37 26.09 8.75
N PRO A 27 -21.75 27.25 9.00
CA PRO A 27 -21.64 28.30 7.99
C PRO A 27 -20.93 27.74 6.75
N GLN A 28 -21.57 27.91 5.60
CA GLN A 28 -21.25 27.33 4.29
C GLN A 28 -19.90 27.81 3.69
N SER A 29 -19.04 28.48 4.47
CA SER A 29 -17.87 29.23 3.98
C SER A 29 -16.54 28.93 4.68
N ALA A 30 -16.50 27.98 5.62
CA ALA A 30 -15.27 27.66 6.35
C ALA A 30 -14.47 26.55 5.62
N LYS A 31 -13.27 26.88 5.08
CA LYS A 31 -12.37 25.90 4.45
C LYS A 31 -12.17 24.71 5.41
N PRO A 32 -12.50 23.47 5.03
CA PRO A 32 -12.28 22.32 5.91
C PRO A 32 -10.79 22.11 6.21
N ARG A 33 -10.47 21.57 7.38
CA ARG A 33 -9.11 21.05 7.67
C ARG A 33 -9.02 19.61 7.22
N LEU A 34 -7.83 19.16 6.82
CA LEU A 34 -7.60 17.86 6.21
C LEU A 34 -6.68 16.99 7.07
N LEU A 35 -7.12 15.76 7.34
CA LEU A 35 -6.32 14.69 7.89
C LEU A 35 -6.16 13.60 6.83
N PHE A 36 -4.91 13.29 6.43
CA PHE A 36 -4.60 12.03 5.76
C PHE A 36 -4.13 11.01 6.80
N LEU A 37 -4.92 9.96 6.96
CA LEU A 37 -4.68 8.88 7.90
C LEU A 37 -4.32 7.60 7.14
N VAL A 38 -3.03 7.28 7.13
CA VAL A 38 -2.53 6.05 6.51
C VAL A 38 -2.41 4.94 7.57
N LEU A 39 -3.17 3.87 7.37
CA LEU A 39 -3.15 2.65 8.16
C LEU A 39 -2.29 1.61 7.43
N ASP A 40 -1.09 1.35 7.93
CA ASP A 40 -0.11 0.46 7.31
C ASP A 40 -0.66 -0.96 7.12
N GLY A 41 -0.55 -1.50 5.90
CA GLY A 41 -0.80 -2.91 5.58
C GLY A 41 -2.21 -3.44 5.75
N ILE A 42 -3.25 -2.60 5.79
CA ILE A 42 -4.65 -3.05 5.87
C ILE A 42 -5.20 -3.36 4.47
N PRO A 43 -5.59 -4.61 4.19
CA PRO A 43 -6.10 -4.99 2.87
C PRO A 43 -7.53 -4.48 2.63
N ILE A 44 -7.86 -4.18 1.37
CA ILE A 44 -9.20 -3.71 0.97
C ILE A 44 -10.33 -4.62 1.43
N ARG A 45 -10.11 -5.94 1.45
CA ARG A 45 -11.14 -6.90 1.87
C ARG A 45 -11.62 -6.65 3.31
N VAL A 46 -10.71 -6.24 4.21
CA VAL A 46 -11.03 -6.00 5.62
C VAL A 46 -11.79 -4.69 5.76
N ALA A 47 -11.33 -3.63 5.09
CA ALA A 47 -12.01 -2.33 5.07
C ALA A 47 -13.42 -2.43 4.46
N ALA A 48 -13.57 -3.14 3.34
CA ALA A 48 -14.87 -3.37 2.70
C ALA A 48 -15.81 -4.16 3.61
N LYS A 49 -15.32 -5.22 4.26
CA LYS A 49 -16.11 -6.03 5.19
C LYS A 49 -16.65 -5.22 6.38
N VAL A 50 -15.82 -4.40 7.04
CA VAL A 50 -16.31 -3.57 8.16
C VAL A 50 -17.27 -2.47 7.70
N TYR A 51 -17.06 -1.91 6.50
CA TYR A 51 -17.99 -0.95 5.90
C TYR A 51 -19.36 -1.59 5.64
N GLU A 52 -19.37 -2.81 5.10
CA GLU A 52 -20.60 -3.58 4.86
C GLU A 52 -21.32 -3.98 6.17
N GLN A 53 -20.61 -4.02 7.30
CA GLN A 53 -21.19 -4.17 8.65
C GLN A 53 -21.79 -2.87 9.21
N GLY A 54 -21.71 -1.76 8.47
CA GLY A 54 -22.28 -0.46 8.86
C GLY A 54 -21.30 0.50 9.53
N ALA A 55 -20.01 0.16 9.61
CA ALA A 55 -18.98 1.09 10.08
C ALA A 55 -18.75 2.21 9.07
N PHE A 56 -18.29 3.37 9.57
CA PHE A 56 -18.00 4.56 8.77
C PHE A 56 -19.23 5.06 8.01
N ALA A 57 -20.39 5.06 8.69
CA ALA A 57 -21.62 5.58 8.13
C ALA A 57 -21.44 7.05 7.67
N GLY A 58 -21.85 7.34 6.43
CA GLY A 58 -21.67 8.66 5.82
C GLY A 58 -20.32 8.87 5.13
N TRP A 59 -19.40 7.91 5.17
CA TRP A 59 -18.17 7.93 4.38
C TRP A 59 -18.38 7.34 2.98
N SER A 60 -17.48 7.66 2.06
CA SER A 60 -17.40 6.98 0.77
C SER A 60 -17.16 5.48 0.98
N ARG A 61 -17.69 4.66 0.08
CA ARG A 61 -17.32 3.23 0.05
C ARG A 61 -15.80 3.11 -0.14
N PRO A 62 -15.12 2.20 0.59
CA PRO A 62 -13.71 1.95 0.34
C PRO A 62 -13.50 1.38 -1.07
N VAL A 63 -12.55 1.97 -1.78
CA VAL A 63 -12.12 1.56 -3.12
C VAL A 63 -10.68 1.03 -3.07
N PRO A 64 -10.24 0.20 -4.02
CA PRO A 64 -8.88 -0.31 -4.04
C PRO A 64 -7.87 0.82 -4.17
N MET A 65 -6.85 0.77 -3.32
CA MET A 65 -5.61 1.51 -3.49
C MET A 65 -4.56 0.53 -4.04
N VAL A 66 -4.12 0.75 -5.27
CA VAL A 66 -3.11 -0.09 -5.94
C VAL A 66 -1.71 0.39 -5.55
N SER A 67 -1.02 -0.43 -4.76
CA SER A 67 0.36 -0.17 -4.33
C SER A 67 1.38 -0.36 -5.46
N THR A 68 2.63 0.01 -5.20
CA THR A 68 3.78 -0.19 -6.10
C THR A 68 4.15 -1.68 -6.23
N PHE A 69 5.09 -2.03 -7.10
CA PHE A 69 5.84 -3.30 -6.98
C PHE A 69 7.31 -3.01 -6.66
N PRO A 70 7.88 -3.61 -5.59
CA PRO A 70 7.20 -4.40 -4.58
C PRO A 70 6.19 -3.57 -3.76
N SER A 71 5.13 -4.22 -3.27
CA SER A 71 4.08 -3.60 -2.44
C SER A 71 4.60 -3.37 -1.01
N MET A 72 5.52 -2.42 -0.86
CA MET A 72 6.29 -2.17 0.37
C MET A 72 6.11 -0.73 0.83
N THR A 73 5.89 -0.50 2.13
CA THR A 73 5.69 0.84 2.73
C THR A 73 6.66 1.91 2.23
N ASN A 74 7.97 1.63 2.21
CA ASN A 74 8.93 2.65 1.78
C ASN A 74 8.77 3.03 0.30
N VAL A 75 8.46 2.06 -0.56
CA VAL A 75 8.29 2.28 -2.01
C VAL A 75 6.94 2.96 -2.25
N ALA A 76 5.88 2.48 -1.60
CA ALA A 76 4.54 3.05 -1.68
C ALA A 76 4.50 4.52 -1.23
N PHE A 77 5.15 4.87 -0.11
CA PHE A 77 5.23 6.27 0.33
C PHE A 77 6.05 7.16 -0.57
N THR A 78 7.11 6.62 -1.18
CA THR A 78 7.85 7.36 -2.20
C THR A 78 6.95 7.63 -3.42
N ALA A 79 6.14 6.66 -3.83
CA ALA A 79 5.16 6.86 -4.90
C ALA A 79 4.07 7.88 -4.54
N MET A 80 3.44 7.75 -3.36
CA MET A 80 2.42 8.68 -2.87
C MET A 80 2.87 10.13 -2.86
N LEU A 81 4.15 10.36 -2.58
CA LEU A 81 4.72 11.69 -2.44
C LEU A 81 5.57 12.10 -3.65
N ALA A 82 5.59 11.31 -4.73
CA ALA A 82 6.44 11.54 -5.89
C ALA A 82 6.15 12.89 -6.55
N ARG A 83 4.87 13.28 -6.64
CA ARG A 83 4.44 14.59 -7.18
C ARG A 83 4.86 15.78 -6.31
N HIS A 84 5.29 15.53 -5.07
CA HIS A 84 5.77 16.55 -4.12
C HIS A 84 7.29 16.49 -3.92
N GLN A 85 8.03 16.09 -4.96
CA GLN A 85 9.51 16.15 -5.04
C GLN A 85 10.24 15.32 -3.98
N VAL A 86 9.66 14.19 -3.58
CA VAL A 86 10.37 13.21 -2.75
C VAL A 86 11.35 12.42 -3.60
N GLU A 87 12.62 12.47 -3.20
CA GLU A 87 13.69 11.71 -3.86
C GLU A 87 13.44 10.19 -3.78
N PRO A 88 13.78 9.42 -4.85
CA PRO A 88 13.76 7.97 -4.82
C PRO A 88 14.53 7.38 -3.64
N ILE A 89 14.02 6.30 -3.06
CA ILE A 89 14.71 5.62 -1.96
C ILE A 89 15.93 4.85 -2.48
N PRO A 90 17.00 4.67 -1.68
CA PRO A 90 18.25 4.04 -2.14
C PRO A 90 18.16 2.53 -2.37
N GLY A 91 17.02 1.89 -2.09
CA GLY A 91 16.79 0.46 -2.27
C GLY A 91 15.41 0.08 -1.76
N TYR A 92 14.91 -1.08 -2.20
CA TYR A 92 13.57 -1.57 -1.84
C TYR A 92 13.40 -1.88 -0.34
N GLU A 93 14.51 -2.18 0.35
CA GLU A 93 14.50 -2.66 1.73
C GLU A 93 15.55 -1.98 2.61
N LYS A 94 15.45 -2.18 3.93
CA LYS A 94 16.40 -1.71 4.96
C LYS A 94 17.82 -2.25 4.81
N ARG A 95 17.94 -3.40 4.16
CA ARG A 95 19.22 -3.93 3.67
C ARG A 95 19.19 -3.72 2.17
N LEU A 96 20.16 -2.98 1.65
CA LEU A 96 20.15 -2.52 0.26
C LEU A 96 21.47 -2.81 -0.42
N PHE A 97 21.41 -2.87 -1.75
CA PHE A 97 22.59 -2.89 -2.59
C PHE A 97 23.11 -1.45 -2.77
N LYS A 98 24.43 -1.28 -2.65
CA LYS A 98 25.13 -0.05 -2.99
C LYS A 98 25.87 -0.26 -4.30
N PRO A 99 25.54 0.51 -5.36
CA PRO A 99 26.30 0.46 -6.60
C PRO A 99 27.73 1.00 -6.36
N GLY A 100 28.63 0.58 -7.25
CA GLY A 100 30.05 0.92 -7.22
C GLY A 100 30.85 -0.14 -7.99
N PRO A 101 32.18 0.05 -8.13
CA PRO A 101 33.03 -0.88 -8.89
C PRO A 101 32.88 -2.35 -8.45
N ASP A 102 32.71 -2.58 -7.14
CA ASP A 102 32.54 -3.91 -6.54
C ASP A 102 31.15 -4.08 -5.89
N GLY A 103 30.09 -3.47 -6.47
CA GLY A 103 28.75 -3.29 -5.90
C GLY A 103 28.39 -4.23 -4.73
N SER A 104 27.95 -3.69 -3.58
CA SER A 104 27.98 -4.43 -2.31
C SER A 104 26.74 -4.28 -1.45
N LEU A 105 26.49 -5.23 -0.55
CA LEU A 105 25.43 -5.12 0.45
C LEU A 105 25.78 -4.12 1.56
N ASP A 106 24.84 -3.22 1.87
CA ASP A 106 24.88 -2.34 3.04
C ASP A 106 23.53 -2.29 3.79
N GLY A 107 23.54 -1.72 5.00
CA GLY A 107 22.34 -1.63 5.86
C GLY A 107 22.16 -2.85 6.79
N GLY A 108 20.92 -3.10 7.22
CA GLY A 108 20.56 -4.11 8.24
C GLY A 108 20.52 -3.56 9.68
N ALA A 109 20.00 -4.37 10.63
CA ALA A 109 19.53 -3.94 11.96
C ALA A 109 20.50 -3.08 12.81
N VAL A 110 21.82 -3.22 12.62
CA VAL A 110 22.84 -2.44 13.35
C VAL A 110 23.19 -1.11 12.64
N LYS A 111 23.04 -1.05 11.31
CA LYS A 111 23.37 0.12 10.47
C LYS A 111 22.15 0.94 9.99
N THR A 112 20.94 0.39 10.10
CA THR A 112 19.65 1.04 9.76
C THR A 112 19.33 2.29 10.58
N ARG A 113 20.04 2.52 11.69
CA ARG A 113 19.89 3.73 12.51
C ARG A 113 20.20 5.05 11.77
N ARG A 114 20.77 5.00 10.56
CA ARG A 114 21.22 6.17 9.79
C ARG A 114 20.73 6.23 8.34
N GLN A 115 19.80 5.38 7.90
CA GLN A 115 19.28 5.48 6.53
C GLN A 115 18.11 6.47 6.50
N PRO A 116 18.26 7.65 5.86
CA PRO A 116 17.15 8.57 5.68
C PRO A 116 16.23 8.00 4.59
N TYR A 117 14.98 7.76 4.95
CA TYR A 117 13.92 7.62 3.95
C TYR A 117 13.31 9.01 3.81
N PRO A 118 13.46 9.69 2.64
CA PRO A 118 13.10 11.10 2.51
C PRO A 118 11.65 11.40 2.92
N TRP A 119 10.72 10.50 2.60
CA TRP A 119 9.30 10.64 2.96
C TRP A 119 9.02 10.73 4.47
N ARG A 120 9.89 10.22 5.35
CA ARG A 120 9.60 10.14 6.81
C ARG A 120 9.48 11.50 7.47
N GLU A 121 10.18 12.50 6.91
CA GLU A 121 10.17 13.87 7.42
C GLU A 121 8.87 14.59 7.09
N LEU A 122 8.14 14.13 6.08
CA LEU A 122 6.87 14.73 5.63
C LEU A 122 5.66 14.29 6.46
N PHE A 123 5.75 13.16 7.18
CA PHE A 123 4.69 12.76 8.09
C PHE A 123 4.83 13.46 9.44
N ASP A 124 3.80 14.20 9.86
CA ASP A 124 3.72 14.82 11.18
C ASP A 124 3.84 13.74 12.25
N ILE A 125 3.10 12.65 12.04
CA ILE A 125 3.04 11.51 12.94
C ILE A 125 3.48 10.26 12.20
N SER A 126 4.63 9.74 12.59
CA SER A 126 5.14 8.45 12.12
C SER A 126 6.02 7.80 13.19
N ASN A 127 6.36 6.52 13.03
CA ASN A 127 7.35 5.87 13.89
C ASN A 127 8.78 6.37 13.55
N LYS A 128 9.13 7.60 13.96
CA LYS A 128 10.41 8.26 13.65
C LYS A 128 11.62 7.62 14.37
N LYS A 129 11.42 6.77 15.39
CA LYS A 129 12.50 6.11 16.15
C LYS A 129 12.73 4.66 15.68
N VAL A 130 13.89 4.41 15.07
CA VAL A 130 14.36 3.07 14.59
C VAL A 130 14.79 2.13 15.76
N GLY A 131 14.85 2.63 16.99
CA GLY A 131 15.19 1.83 18.18
C GLY A 131 13.96 1.43 18.98
N GLY A 132 13.31 0.33 18.60
CA GLY A 132 12.14 -0.19 19.32
C GLY A 132 11.27 -1.18 18.55
N GLU A 133 11.67 -1.61 17.35
CA GLU A 133 10.88 -2.52 16.50
C GLU A 133 10.49 -3.79 17.29
N ALA A 134 11.43 -4.44 17.97
CA ALA A 134 11.17 -5.61 18.82
C ALA A 134 10.12 -5.38 19.94
N ALA A 135 10.10 -4.19 20.57
CA ALA A 135 9.14 -3.86 21.62
C ALA A 135 7.77 -3.45 21.05
N ALA A 136 7.72 -2.88 19.85
CA ALA A 136 6.48 -2.59 19.13
C ALA A 136 5.73 -3.89 18.80
N TYR A 137 6.45 -4.97 18.53
CA TYR A 137 5.86 -6.29 18.30
C TYR A 137 5.25 -6.93 19.56
N LEU A 138 5.67 -6.53 20.77
CA LEU A 138 5.14 -7.11 22.02
C LEU A 138 3.78 -6.53 22.43
N THR A 139 3.44 -5.32 21.96
CA THR A 139 2.19 -4.62 22.35
C THR A 139 1.55 -3.84 21.19
N PRO A 140 1.33 -4.45 20.00
CA PRO A 140 0.90 -3.73 18.80
C PRO A 140 -0.39 -2.95 19.04
N LYS A 141 -1.41 -3.55 19.66
CA LYS A 141 -2.70 -2.89 19.97
C LYS A 141 -2.53 -1.62 20.82
N SER A 142 -1.75 -1.68 21.91
CA SER A 142 -1.51 -0.51 22.77
C SER A 142 -0.75 0.59 22.02
N LYS A 143 0.23 0.21 21.21
CA LYS A 143 0.99 1.15 20.38
C LYS A 143 0.11 1.81 19.32
N THR A 144 -0.75 1.05 18.63
CA THR A 144 -1.73 1.58 17.67
C THR A 144 -2.62 2.64 18.32
N TRP A 145 -3.21 2.34 19.48
CA TRP A 145 -4.08 3.30 20.16
C TRP A 145 -3.37 4.54 20.68
N ARG A 146 -2.11 4.41 21.12
CA ARG A 146 -1.28 5.56 21.48
C ARG A 146 -0.99 6.45 20.27
N MET A 147 -0.79 5.87 19.09
CA MET A 147 -0.62 6.64 17.84
C MET A 147 -1.91 7.33 17.43
N ILE A 148 -3.08 6.66 17.54
CA ILE A 148 -4.38 7.32 17.33
C ILE A 148 -4.56 8.51 18.28
N SER A 149 -4.26 8.35 19.57
CA SER A 149 -4.34 9.48 20.50
C SER A 149 -3.37 10.62 20.14
N ALA A 150 -2.21 10.31 19.54
CA ALA A 150 -1.29 11.33 19.03
C ALA A 150 -1.86 12.05 17.78
N VAL A 151 -2.54 11.32 16.88
CA VAL A 151 -3.28 11.90 15.74
C VAL A 151 -4.37 12.84 16.24
N GLU A 152 -5.23 12.38 17.14
CA GLU A 152 -6.29 13.21 17.70
C GLU A 152 -5.72 14.47 18.37
N LYS A 153 -4.62 14.33 19.12
CA LYS A 153 -3.93 15.46 19.73
C LYS A 153 -3.44 16.45 18.68
N ALA A 154 -2.74 15.99 17.64
CA ALA A 154 -2.22 16.85 16.58
C ALA A 154 -3.33 17.59 15.84
N VAL A 155 -4.42 16.91 15.47
CA VAL A 155 -5.59 17.54 14.84
C VAL A 155 -6.22 18.60 15.75
N MET A 156 -6.28 18.35 17.05
CA MET A 156 -6.91 19.27 18.01
C MET A 156 -5.99 20.41 18.46
N GLU A 157 -4.67 20.31 18.32
CA GLU A 157 -3.70 21.29 18.82
C GLU A 157 -2.95 22.05 17.71
N SER A 158 -2.75 21.45 16.54
CA SER A 158 -2.10 22.11 15.41
C SER A 158 -3.02 23.19 14.81
N ASN A 159 -2.41 24.26 14.30
CA ASN A 159 -3.08 25.28 13.48
C ASN A 159 -2.97 24.99 11.97
N ASP A 160 -2.27 23.93 11.58
CA ASP A 160 -2.04 23.57 10.17
C ASP A 160 -3.33 23.09 9.52
N ASP A 161 -3.54 23.45 8.25
CA ASP A 161 -4.71 23.01 7.49
C ASP A 161 -4.61 21.53 7.06
N LEU A 162 -3.42 20.94 7.15
CA LEU A 162 -3.11 19.56 6.76
C LEU A 162 -2.40 18.85 7.92
N VAL A 163 -2.82 17.61 8.19
CA VAL A 163 -2.09 16.66 9.04
C VAL A 163 -1.87 15.36 8.28
N LEU A 164 -0.63 14.92 8.16
CA LEU A 164 -0.23 13.64 7.57
C LEU A 164 0.16 12.65 8.68
N ALA A 165 -0.60 11.56 8.81
CA ALA A 165 -0.40 10.55 9.84
C ALA A 165 -0.21 9.15 9.26
N HIS A 166 0.83 8.46 9.72
CA HIS A 166 1.12 7.06 9.40
C HIS A 166 1.08 6.18 10.65
N LEU A 167 0.26 5.13 10.61
CA LEU A 167 0.09 4.16 11.69
C LEU A 167 0.78 2.82 11.39
N GLY A 168 2.11 2.82 11.38
CA GLY A 168 2.89 1.58 11.18
C GLY A 168 2.51 0.32 12.00
N PRO A 169 1.99 0.40 13.25
CA PRO A 169 1.67 -0.80 14.01
C PRO A 169 0.44 -1.61 13.50
N THR A 170 -0.36 -1.08 12.58
CA THR A 170 -1.49 -1.84 12.01
C THR A 170 -1.02 -2.99 11.13
N ASP A 171 0.09 -2.84 10.41
CA ASP A 171 0.69 -3.90 9.60
C ASP A 171 1.15 -5.08 10.49
N VAL A 172 1.77 -4.76 11.63
CA VAL A 172 2.10 -5.76 12.66
C VAL A 172 0.85 -6.46 13.20
N LEU A 173 -0.28 -5.76 13.33
CA LEU A 173 -1.51 -6.40 13.78
C LEU A 173 -1.98 -7.46 12.76
N VAL A 174 -1.93 -7.13 11.46
CA VAL A 174 -2.33 -8.02 10.36
C VAL A 174 -1.42 -9.24 10.29
N HIS A 175 -0.10 -9.05 10.23
CA HIS A 175 0.88 -10.13 10.10
C HIS A 175 0.79 -11.21 11.20
N PHE A 176 0.43 -10.83 12.42
CA PHE A 176 0.48 -11.71 13.59
C PHE A 176 -0.87 -12.24 14.03
N ARG A 177 -1.96 -11.61 13.61
CA ARG A 177 -3.29 -11.90 14.14
C ARG A 177 -4.36 -12.04 13.07
N GLY A 178 -4.00 -11.87 11.80
CA GLY A 178 -4.94 -11.91 10.69
C GLY A 178 -5.98 -10.80 10.73
N ASP A 179 -7.09 -11.03 10.04
CA ASP A 179 -8.09 -10.01 9.74
C ASP A 179 -8.94 -9.61 10.96
N GLU A 180 -9.35 -10.56 11.82
CA GLU A 180 -10.35 -10.30 12.88
C GLU A 180 -9.94 -9.18 13.85
N PRO A 181 -8.68 -9.08 14.34
CA PRO A 181 -8.33 -7.99 15.24
C PRO A 181 -8.21 -6.65 14.55
N VAL A 182 -7.96 -6.65 13.23
CA VAL A 182 -7.95 -5.45 12.39
C VAL A 182 -9.39 -4.98 12.19
N GLU A 183 -10.33 -5.89 11.94
CA GLU A 183 -11.77 -5.57 11.89
C GLU A 183 -12.22 -4.92 13.20
N ALA A 184 -11.93 -5.55 14.35
CA ALA A 184 -12.26 -5.01 15.66
C ALA A 184 -11.60 -3.64 15.94
N PHE A 185 -10.39 -3.42 15.41
CA PHE A 185 -9.72 -2.12 15.49
C PHE A 185 -10.45 -1.06 14.65
N LEU A 186 -10.81 -1.37 13.40
CA LEU A 186 -11.52 -0.43 12.52
C LEU A 186 -12.90 -0.04 13.05
N LEU A 187 -13.64 -0.99 13.63
CA LEU A 187 -14.93 -0.71 14.30
C LEU A 187 -14.77 0.28 15.46
N GLN A 188 -13.72 0.15 16.26
CA GLN A 188 -13.43 1.12 17.34
C GLN A 188 -12.90 2.45 16.81
N LEU A 189 -12.16 2.42 15.70
CA LEU A 189 -11.62 3.61 15.05
C LEU A 189 -12.75 4.50 14.53
N ASP A 190 -13.78 3.91 13.92
CA ASP A 190 -14.97 4.62 13.42
C ASP A 190 -15.58 5.56 14.48
N GLN A 191 -15.85 5.03 15.68
CA GLN A 191 -16.39 5.83 16.78
C GLN A 191 -15.45 6.98 17.16
N ARG A 192 -14.14 6.72 17.26
CA ARG A 192 -13.16 7.76 17.63
C ARG A 192 -13.02 8.84 16.58
N LEU A 193 -13.08 8.49 15.28
CA LEU A 193 -13.02 9.46 14.19
C LEU A 193 -14.30 10.29 14.12
N THR A 194 -15.46 9.71 14.43
CA THR A 194 -16.74 10.43 14.55
C THR A 194 -16.66 11.45 15.70
N ASP A 195 -16.20 11.02 16.87
CA ASP A 195 -16.02 11.90 18.03
C ASP A 195 -14.99 13.00 17.75
N LEU A 196 -13.91 12.69 17.02
CA LEU A 196 -12.89 13.68 16.62
C LEU A 196 -13.47 14.74 15.69
N GLN A 197 -14.26 14.35 14.68
CA GLN A 197 -14.93 15.29 13.77
C GLN A 197 -15.85 16.24 14.54
N GLN A 198 -16.65 15.72 15.45
CA GLN A 198 -17.55 16.52 16.27
C GLN A 198 -16.80 17.53 17.15
N ARG A 199 -15.80 17.06 17.91
CA ARG A 199 -14.97 17.93 18.77
C ARG A 199 -14.20 18.98 17.96
N HIS A 200 -13.71 18.63 16.77
CA HIS A 200 -13.03 19.56 15.89
C HIS A 200 -13.99 20.66 15.41
N LEU A 201 -15.20 20.28 14.97
CA LEU A 201 -16.22 21.24 14.55
C LEU A 201 -16.62 22.19 15.68
N GLU A 202 -16.84 21.66 16.89
CA GLU A 202 -17.18 22.46 18.08
C GLU A 202 -16.07 23.45 18.46
N LYS A 203 -14.81 23.01 18.43
CA LYS A 203 -13.67 23.85 18.83
C LYS A 203 -13.34 24.92 17.81
N PHE A 204 -13.35 24.57 16.53
CA PHE A 204 -12.81 25.44 15.48
C PHE A 204 -13.88 26.05 14.57
N GLY A 205 -15.14 25.62 14.64
CA GLY A 205 -16.19 26.03 13.71
C GLY A 205 -15.94 25.60 12.27
N ARG A 206 -15.00 24.67 12.04
CA ARG A 206 -14.58 24.17 10.73
C ARG A 206 -14.77 22.65 10.67
N PRO A 207 -15.32 22.09 9.57
CA PRO A 207 -15.37 20.65 9.40
C PRO A 207 -13.96 20.05 9.27
N LEU A 208 -13.81 18.81 9.75
CA LEU A 208 -12.61 18.00 9.54
C LEU A 208 -12.87 16.99 8.42
N ARG A 209 -12.16 17.15 7.31
CA ARG A 209 -12.08 16.15 6.24
C ARG A 209 -11.02 15.13 6.61
N ILE A 210 -11.36 13.85 6.47
CA ILE A 210 -10.48 12.73 6.72
C ILE A 210 -10.43 11.88 5.47
N VAL A 211 -9.23 11.72 4.92
CA VAL A 211 -8.91 10.71 3.93
C VAL A 211 -8.19 9.59 4.66
N MET A 212 -8.73 8.38 4.56
CA MET A 212 -8.17 7.20 5.21
C MET A 212 -7.80 6.18 4.14
N LEU A 213 -6.58 5.67 4.21
CA LEU A 213 -6.06 4.71 3.24
C LEU A 213 -5.10 3.71 3.87
N SER A 214 -4.82 2.63 3.15
CA SER A 214 -3.68 1.75 3.39
C SER A 214 -2.69 1.87 2.24
N ASP A 215 -1.40 1.71 2.55
CA ASP A 215 -0.27 1.79 1.61
C ASP A 215 -0.04 0.51 0.80
N HIS A 216 -0.56 -0.62 1.28
CA HIS A 216 -0.62 -1.88 0.56
C HIS A 216 -1.67 -2.83 1.16
N GLY A 217 -1.83 -3.99 0.52
CA GLY A 217 -2.59 -5.09 1.07
C GLY A 217 -1.72 -5.99 1.96
N ASN A 218 -2.27 -7.15 2.32
CA ASN A 218 -1.57 -8.19 3.06
C ASN A 218 -2.30 -9.51 2.79
N THR A 219 -1.57 -10.61 2.63
CA THR A 219 -2.17 -11.92 2.39
C THR A 219 -2.88 -12.41 3.66
N HIS A 220 -3.75 -13.41 3.55
CA HIS A 220 -4.45 -14.02 4.69
C HIS A 220 -3.92 -15.43 4.99
N GLU A 221 -2.99 -15.92 4.18
CA GLU A 221 -2.51 -17.27 4.26
C GLU A 221 -1.29 -17.38 5.15
N LYS A 222 -1.22 -18.51 5.88
CA LYS A 222 -0.06 -18.85 6.68
C LYS A 222 1.21 -18.83 5.82
N VAL A 223 2.14 -17.97 6.21
CA VAL A 223 3.34 -17.69 5.45
C VAL A 223 4.35 -18.84 5.58
N LYS A 224 4.65 -19.46 4.46
CA LYS A 224 5.75 -20.39 4.26
C LYS A 224 7.04 -19.62 4.03
N THR A 225 8.14 -20.19 4.48
CA THR A 225 9.46 -19.70 4.09
C THR A 225 10.06 -20.62 3.04
N PRO A 226 10.33 -20.10 1.83
CA PRO A 226 10.95 -20.87 0.78
C PRO A 226 12.29 -21.45 1.26
N LYS A 227 12.50 -22.74 0.98
CA LYS A 227 13.80 -23.41 1.11
C LYS A 227 14.33 -23.66 -0.29
N GLY A 228 15.65 -23.59 -0.51
CA GLY A 228 16.19 -23.93 -1.83
C GLY A 228 16.41 -22.74 -2.77
N LEU A 229 16.04 -21.50 -2.40
CA LEU A 229 16.23 -20.32 -3.26
C LEU A 229 17.72 -20.09 -3.57
N ARG A 230 18.59 -20.20 -2.56
CA ARG A 230 20.06 -20.04 -2.73
C ARG A 230 20.61 -21.18 -3.58
N GLU A 231 20.16 -22.41 -3.32
CA GLU A 231 20.56 -23.63 -4.02
C GLU A 231 20.10 -23.61 -5.49
N THR A 232 19.00 -22.92 -5.78
CA THR A 232 18.50 -22.73 -7.15
C THR A 232 19.41 -21.83 -7.97
N LEU A 233 19.88 -20.72 -7.39
CA LEU A 233 20.91 -19.88 -8.01
C LEU A 233 22.21 -20.66 -8.24
N LEU A 234 22.69 -21.38 -7.22
CA LEU A 234 23.93 -22.18 -7.31
C LEU A 234 23.86 -23.25 -8.42
N ARG A 235 22.73 -23.95 -8.56
CA ARG A 235 22.52 -24.94 -9.63
C ARG A 235 22.51 -24.32 -11.03
N ALA A 236 22.15 -23.05 -11.14
CA ALA A 236 22.22 -22.29 -12.38
C ALA A 236 23.63 -21.73 -12.67
N GLY A 237 24.62 -22.00 -11.82
CA GLY A 237 25.99 -21.47 -11.95
C GLY A 237 26.17 -20.04 -11.43
N LEU A 238 25.19 -19.53 -10.68
CA LEU A 238 25.20 -18.21 -10.08
C LEU A 238 25.58 -18.30 -8.60
N ASP A 239 26.47 -17.41 -8.14
CA ASP A 239 27.08 -17.47 -6.82
C ASP A 239 26.51 -16.41 -5.87
N PRO A 240 25.66 -16.78 -4.88
CA PRO A 240 25.06 -15.78 -4.02
C PRO A 240 26.11 -15.20 -3.05
N ALA A 241 26.41 -13.92 -3.22
CA ALA A 241 27.53 -13.21 -2.63
C ALA A 241 27.10 -11.97 -1.83
N LYS A 242 28.07 -11.29 -1.22
CA LYS A 242 27.87 -10.00 -0.53
C LYS A 242 28.41 -8.80 -1.33
N LYS A 243 29.16 -9.08 -2.39
CA LYS A 243 29.82 -8.15 -3.31
C LYS A 243 29.79 -8.78 -4.70
N ILE A 244 29.73 -7.96 -5.74
CA ILE A 244 29.93 -8.38 -7.12
C ILE A 244 31.41 -8.22 -7.44
N LYS A 245 32.12 -9.34 -7.59
CA LYS A 245 33.54 -9.41 -7.98
C LYS A 245 33.69 -10.18 -9.29
N GLU A 246 32.94 -11.27 -9.40
CA GLU A 246 32.90 -12.14 -10.57
C GLU A 246 31.60 -11.93 -11.33
N ALA A 247 31.59 -12.29 -12.61
CA ALA A 247 30.43 -12.10 -13.48
C ALA A 247 29.18 -12.87 -13.00
N ASN A 248 29.37 -14.00 -12.32
CA ASN A 248 28.32 -14.87 -11.82
C ASN A 248 27.86 -14.54 -10.38
N ASP A 249 28.46 -13.55 -9.72
CA ASP A 249 28.03 -13.13 -8.39
C ASP A 249 26.61 -12.57 -8.41
N VAL A 250 25.80 -12.98 -7.44
CA VAL A 250 24.42 -12.49 -7.24
C VAL A 250 24.25 -11.99 -5.82
N ILE A 251 23.80 -10.75 -5.68
CA ILE A 251 23.46 -10.15 -4.40
C ILE A 251 21.96 -10.19 -4.19
N THR A 252 21.55 -10.67 -3.01
CA THR A 252 20.15 -10.80 -2.61
C THR A 252 19.95 -10.03 -1.29
N PRO A 253 19.64 -8.72 -1.32
CA PRO A 253 19.38 -7.98 -0.11
C PRO A 253 18.07 -8.49 0.49
N THR A 254 18.18 -9.23 1.58
CA THR A 254 17.03 -9.70 2.35
C THR A 254 17.09 -9.11 3.76
N TYR A 255 15.96 -8.57 4.21
CA TYR A 255 15.75 -8.07 5.56
C TYR A 255 14.40 -8.50 6.13
N GLY A 256 13.30 -8.05 5.54
CA GLY A 256 11.93 -8.37 5.97
C GLY A 256 11.55 -9.82 5.66
N VAL A 257 10.36 -10.24 6.08
CA VAL A 257 9.75 -11.51 5.64
C VAL A 257 8.63 -11.14 4.66
N VAL A 258 9.01 -11.00 3.39
CA VAL A 258 8.19 -10.35 2.35
C VAL A 258 8.08 -11.23 1.10
N SER A 259 7.01 -11.03 0.32
CA SER A 259 6.63 -11.81 -0.86
C SER A 259 7.30 -11.33 -2.15
N TYR A 260 8.51 -10.80 -2.05
CA TYR A 260 9.30 -10.41 -3.22
C TYR A 260 10.78 -10.72 -3.02
N GLY A 261 11.53 -10.68 -4.11
CA GLY A 261 13.00 -10.73 -4.10
C GLY A 261 13.58 -9.74 -5.07
N ALA A 262 14.71 -9.14 -4.70
CA ALA A 262 15.51 -8.29 -5.59
C ALA A 262 16.89 -8.94 -5.76
N LEU A 263 17.27 -9.22 -7.00
CA LEU A 263 18.59 -9.75 -7.34
C LEU A 263 19.41 -8.66 -8.04
N TYR A 264 20.65 -8.49 -7.59
CA TYR A 264 21.61 -7.58 -8.20
C TYR A 264 22.79 -8.40 -8.71
N LEU A 265 23.02 -8.34 -10.01
CA LEU A 265 23.99 -9.17 -10.71
C LEU A 265 24.39 -8.50 -12.02
N HIS A 266 25.39 -9.07 -12.70
CA HIS A 266 25.76 -8.58 -14.03
C HIS A 266 24.58 -8.73 -15.02
N PRO A 267 24.22 -7.71 -15.83
CA PRO A 267 23.05 -7.76 -16.72
C PRO A 267 23.02 -8.95 -17.67
N GLN A 268 24.20 -9.40 -18.13
CA GLN A 268 24.32 -10.58 -19.01
C GLN A 268 23.75 -11.88 -18.40
N ASN A 269 23.60 -11.93 -17.08
CA ASN A 269 23.09 -13.08 -16.34
C ASN A 269 21.64 -12.89 -15.87
N ALA A 270 20.99 -11.77 -16.22
CA ALA A 270 19.63 -11.46 -15.77
C ALA A 270 18.61 -12.52 -16.19
N GLU A 271 18.63 -12.90 -17.47
CA GLU A 271 17.73 -13.94 -18.01
C GLU A 271 17.97 -15.31 -17.34
N LEU A 272 19.24 -15.72 -17.21
CA LEU A 272 19.62 -16.97 -16.54
C LEU A 272 19.07 -17.01 -15.10
N ALA A 273 19.26 -15.92 -14.35
CA ALA A 273 18.77 -15.81 -12.98
C ALA A 273 17.24 -15.81 -12.91
N ALA A 274 16.57 -15.07 -13.79
CA ALA A 274 15.12 -14.99 -13.83
C ALA A 274 14.49 -16.35 -14.12
N ARG A 275 14.97 -17.06 -15.15
CA ARG A 275 14.49 -18.40 -15.52
C ARG A 275 14.77 -19.43 -14.42
N ALA A 276 15.97 -19.41 -13.84
CA ALA A 276 16.31 -20.31 -12.74
C ALA A 276 15.36 -20.11 -11.54
N MET A 277 15.11 -18.85 -11.16
CA MET A 277 14.25 -18.53 -10.03
C MET A 277 12.78 -18.83 -10.33
N ALA A 278 12.28 -18.56 -11.52
CA ALA A 278 10.90 -18.91 -11.90
C ALA A 278 10.64 -20.42 -11.88
N GLY A 279 11.68 -21.26 -11.99
CA GLY A 279 11.56 -22.71 -11.79
C GLY A 279 11.39 -23.13 -10.32
N HIS A 280 11.57 -22.22 -9.36
CA HIS A 280 11.40 -22.49 -7.94
C HIS A 280 9.93 -22.43 -7.52
N GLU A 281 9.46 -23.39 -6.72
CA GLU A 281 8.02 -23.54 -6.43
C GLU A 281 7.36 -22.34 -5.73
N SER A 282 8.15 -21.60 -4.94
CA SER A 282 7.72 -20.40 -4.21
C SER A 282 7.84 -19.09 -5.00
N VAL A 283 8.39 -19.12 -6.22
CA VAL A 283 8.48 -17.93 -7.09
C VAL A 283 7.32 -18.00 -8.05
N ASN A 284 6.47 -16.97 -8.00
CA ASN A 284 5.33 -16.85 -8.88
C ASN A 284 5.78 -16.38 -10.27
N LEU A 285 6.60 -15.32 -10.32
CA LEU A 285 7.25 -14.87 -11.55
C LEU A 285 8.57 -14.14 -11.26
N ALA A 286 9.42 -14.07 -12.28
CA ALA A 286 10.65 -13.27 -12.29
C ALA A 286 10.64 -12.33 -13.50
N ALA A 287 11.07 -11.08 -13.33
CA ALA A 287 11.11 -10.07 -14.37
C ALA A 287 12.46 -9.36 -14.43
N TRP A 288 12.87 -8.96 -15.63
CA TRP A 288 14.12 -8.23 -15.88
C TRP A 288 14.00 -7.33 -17.11
N VAL A 289 14.81 -6.27 -17.15
CA VAL A 289 14.93 -5.42 -18.35
C VAL A 289 15.72 -6.19 -19.41
N SER A 290 15.08 -6.51 -20.53
CA SER A 290 15.69 -7.25 -21.64
C SER A 290 16.26 -6.33 -22.72
N GLY A 291 15.82 -5.07 -22.76
CA GLY A 291 16.25 -4.08 -23.73
C GLY A 291 15.71 -2.69 -23.38
N GLU A 292 16.07 -1.70 -24.19
CA GLU A 292 15.48 -0.36 -24.08
C GLU A 292 13.97 -0.44 -24.35
N GLY A 293 13.16 0.07 -23.42
CA GLY A 293 11.71 0.03 -23.56
C GLY A 293 11.09 -1.36 -23.37
N GLU A 294 11.84 -2.36 -22.89
CA GLU A 294 11.37 -3.74 -22.79
C GLU A 294 11.71 -4.41 -21.44
N VAL A 295 10.68 -4.97 -20.80
CA VAL A 295 10.82 -5.85 -19.64
C VAL A 295 10.25 -7.22 -20.01
N ARG A 296 11.06 -8.25 -19.81
CA ARG A 296 10.64 -9.65 -19.93
C ARG A 296 10.30 -10.21 -18.57
N MET A 297 9.38 -11.16 -18.58
CA MET A 297 9.01 -11.92 -17.40
C MET A 297 8.77 -13.38 -17.72
N VAL A 298 9.10 -14.24 -16.76
CA VAL A 298 8.93 -15.68 -16.86
C VAL A 298 8.32 -16.21 -15.56
N SER A 299 7.40 -17.14 -15.71
CA SER A 299 6.81 -17.93 -14.64
C SER A 299 6.86 -19.41 -15.02
N ARG A 300 6.32 -20.28 -14.16
CA ARG A 300 6.07 -21.69 -14.52
C ARG A 300 4.94 -21.84 -15.55
N GLU A 301 4.10 -20.82 -15.68
CA GLU A 301 2.95 -20.80 -16.56
C GLU A 301 3.28 -20.19 -17.93
N GLY A 302 4.44 -19.55 -18.11
CA GLY A 302 4.78 -18.94 -19.38
C GLY A 302 5.89 -17.88 -19.37
N GLU A 303 6.01 -17.18 -20.50
CA GLU A 303 6.85 -16.01 -20.73
C GLU A 303 6.02 -14.89 -21.37
N ALA A 304 6.26 -13.65 -20.95
CA ALA A 304 5.65 -12.48 -21.54
C ALA A 304 6.61 -11.29 -21.58
N VAL A 305 6.23 -10.29 -22.37
CA VAL A 305 6.97 -9.05 -22.54
C VAL A 305 6.04 -7.88 -22.26
N VAL A 306 6.54 -6.91 -21.50
CA VAL A 306 5.95 -5.57 -21.41
C VAL A 306 6.86 -4.63 -22.18
N ARG A 307 6.29 -3.93 -23.16
CA ARG A 307 6.96 -2.89 -23.93
C ARG A 307 6.40 -1.54 -23.52
N TRP A 308 7.23 -0.51 -23.47
CA TRP A 308 6.76 0.85 -23.26
C TRP A 308 7.43 1.84 -24.20
N ARG A 309 6.73 2.94 -24.46
CA ARG A 309 7.23 4.07 -25.25
C ARG A 309 6.66 5.38 -24.71
N GLU A 310 7.30 6.48 -25.06
CA GLU A 310 6.74 7.81 -24.81
C GLU A 310 5.73 8.16 -25.91
N GLY A 311 4.50 8.44 -25.51
CA GLY A 311 3.40 8.90 -26.35
C GLY A 311 3.09 10.39 -26.14
N ALA A 312 2.08 10.89 -26.85
CA ALA A 312 1.69 12.31 -26.76
C ALA A 312 1.07 12.69 -25.40
N ALA A 313 0.45 11.72 -24.72
CA ALA A 313 -0.22 11.90 -23.42
C ALA A 313 0.60 11.34 -22.24
N GLY A 314 1.86 10.95 -22.48
CA GLY A 314 2.72 10.28 -21.51
C GLY A 314 3.09 8.86 -21.95
N ARG A 315 3.55 8.04 -21.01
CA ARG A 315 4.01 6.68 -21.27
C ARG A 315 2.84 5.79 -21.73
N GLU A 316 3.08 5.02 -22.78
CA GLU A 316 2.17 3.99 -23.29
C GLU A 316 2.81 2.63 -23.08
N LEU A 317 2.01 1.63 -22.71
CA LEU A 317 2.48 0.25 -22.49
C LEU A 317 1.76 -0.73 -23.43
N ALA A 318 2.44 -1.81 -23.77
CA ALA A 318 1.88 -2.98 -24.42
C ALA A 318 2.30 -4.25 -23.65
N TYR A 319 1.41 -5.24 -23.59
CA TYR A 319 1.68 -6.55 -23.00
C TYR A 319 1.50 -7.62 -24.05
N ASP A 320 2.51 -8.47 -24.23
CA ASP A 320 2.48 -9.61 -25.13
C ASP A 320 2.82 -10.90 -24.38
N ALA A 321 1.84 -11.79 -24.30
CA ALA A 321 2.06 -13.18 -23.91
C ALA A 321 2.83 -13.91 -25.03
N VAL A 322 4.05 -14.35 -24.77
CA VAL A 322 4.90 -15.08 -25.74
C VAL A 322 4.59 -16.57 -25.70
N GLU A 323 4.56 -17.13 -24.49
CA GLU A 323 4.16 -18.50 -24.19
C GLU A 323 3.35 -18.46 -22.90
N GLY A 324 2.19 -19.09 -22.83
CA GLY A 324 1.33 -18.97 -21.64
C GLY A 324 0.97 -17.52 -21.31
N ASP A 325 0.72 -17.20 -20.03
CA ASP A 325 0.33 -15.83 -19.62
C ASP A 325 0.71 -15.53 -18.15
N PRO A 326 1.98 -15.15 -17.87
CA PRO A 326 2.46 -14.93 -16.51
C PRO A 326 1.70 -13.89 -15.68
N LEU A 327 1.10 -12.88 -16.31
CA LEU A 327 0.30 -11.85 -15.62
C LEU A 327 -1.20 -12.05 -15.79
N ARG A 328 -1.64 -13.10 -16.48
CA ARG A 328 -3.06 -13.39 -16.74
C ARG A 328 -3.77 -12.20 -17.38
N MET A 329 -3.09 -11.52 -18.31
CA MET A 329 -3.55 -10.28 -18.94
C MET A 329 -4.18 -10.48 -20.32
N SER A 330 -4.19 -11.70 -20.87
CA SER A 330 -4.72 -11.96 -22.22
C SER A 330 -6.16 -11.45 -22.39
N THR A 331 -7.03 -11.75 -21.43
CA THR A 331 -8.42 -11.24 -21.45
C THR A 331 -8.50 -9.72 -21.38
N VAL A 332 -7.60 -9.08 -20.64
CA VAL A 332 -7.52 -7.61 -20.53
C VAL A 332 -7.10 -7.01 -21.88
N VAL A 333 -6.06 -7.58 -22.51
CA VAL A 333 -5.57 -7.18 -23.83
C VAL A 333 -6.65 -7.34 -24.90
N ASP A 334 -7.35 -8.48 -24.93
CA ASP A 334 -8.41 -8.75 -25.89
C ASP A 334 -9.55 -7.73 -25.78
N ASN A 335 -9.95 -7.39 -24.55
CA ASN A 335 -10.98 -6.39 -24.28
C ASN A 335 -10.53 -5.00 -24.71
N MET A 336 -9.31 -4.58 -24.34
CA MET A 336 -8.76 -3.27 -24.72
C MET A 336 -8.63 -3.13 -26.23
N THR A 337 -8.20 -4.19 -26.93
CA THR A 337 -8.10 -4.22 -28.39
C THR A 337 -9.48 -4.16 -29.04
N SER A 338 -10.43 -4.97 -28.57
CA SER A 338 -11.80 -5.00 -29.11
C SER A 338 -12.55 -3.68 -28.90
N ALA A 339 -12.24 -2.97 -27.82
CA ALA A 339 -12.78 -1.65 -27.51
C ALA A 339 -12.08 -0.50 -28.27
N GLY A 340 -10.99 -0.78 -28.98
CA GLY A 340 -10.18 0.25 -29.66
C GLY A 340 -9.40 1.16 -28.71
N VAL A 341 -9.20 0.72 -27.46
CA VAL A 341 -8.41 1.41 -26.44
C VAL A 341 -6.91 1.22 -26.69
N ALA A 342 -6.52 0.01 -27.08
CA ALA A 342 -5.16 -0.27 -27.52
C ALA A 342 -5.00 -0.03 -29.04
N ASP A 343 -3.85 0.49 -29.44
CA ASP A 343 -3.50 0.64 -30.85
C ASP A 343 -3.24 -0.72 -31.54
N ARG A 344 -3.02 -0.70 -32.86
CA ARG A 344 -2.75 -1.91 -33.66
C ARG A 344 -1.49 -2.69 -33.24
N HIS A 345 -0.65 -2.10 -32.39
CA HIS A 345 0.58 -2.68 -31.86
C HIS A 345 0.45 -3.08 -30.38
N GLY A 346 -0.76 -2.97 -29.82
CA GLY A 346 -1.09 -3.32 -28.43
C GLY A 346 -0.79 -2.21 -27.41
N PHE A 347 -0.40 -1.01 -27.86
CA PHE A 347 -0.08 0.08 -26.94
C PHE A 347 -1.33 0.83 -26.49
N ALA A 348 -1.45 1.07 -25.20
CA ALA A 348 -2.46 1.92 -24.57
C ALA A 348 -1.82 2.81 -23.50
N THR A 349 -2.50 3.87 -23.07
CA THR A 349 -1.98 4.77 -22.03
C THR A 349 -1.89 4.05 -20.68
N GLU A 350 -1.10 4.60 -19.75
CA GLU A 350 -1.06 4.05 -18.38
C GLU A 350 -2.44 4.04 -17.73
N GLU A 351 -3.26 5.06 -17.98
CA GLU A 351 -4.59 5.15 -17.40
C GLU A 351 -5.53 4.09 -17.95
N ASP A 352 -5.48 3.84 -19.26
CA ASP A 352 -6.25 2.76 -19.87
C ASP A 352 -5.88 1.39 -19.27
N TRP A 353 -4.58 1.14 -19.07
CA TRP A 353 -4.12 -0.06 -18.40
C TRP A 353 -4.62 -0.16 -16.96
N PHE A 354 -4.67 0.95 -16.23
CA PHE A 354 -5.18 0.99 -14.86
C PHE A 354 -6.64 0.54 -14.80
N GLU A 355 -7.48 1.23 -15.56
CA GLU A 355 -8.92 1.05 -15.54
C GLU A 355 -9.31 -0.38 -15.93
N ASN A 356 -8.59 -0.96 -16.89
CA ASN A 356 -8.88 -2.29 -17.42
C ASN A 356 -8.23 -3.44 -16.62
N SER A 357 -7.23 -3.17 -15.77
CA SER A 357 -6.50 -4.22 -15.05
C SER A 357 -6.58 -4.15 -13.52
N VAL A 358 -7.19 -3.12 -12.93
CA VAL A 358 -7.20 -2.95 -11.46
C VAL A 358 -7.82 -4.12 -10.68
N TRP A 359 -8.71 -4.87 -11.33
CA TRP A 359 -9.35 -6.05 -10.73
C TRP A 359 -8.77 -7.39 -11.20
N ALA A 360 -7.72 -7.38 -12.02
CA ALA A 360 -7.01 -8.58 -12.45
C ALA A 360 -6.28 -9.26 -11.27
N ASP A 361 -5.73 -10.45 -11.52
CA ASP A 361 -4.93 -11.18 -10.53
C ASP A 361 -3.65 -10.42 -10.14
N PHE A 362 -3.15 -9.59 -11.04
CA PHE A 362 -2.01 -8.69 -10.84
C PHE A 362 -2.41 -7.25 -11.19
N PRO A 363 -3.03 -6.50 -10.26
CA PRO A 363 -3.55 -5.15 -10.53
C PRO A 363 -2.47 -4.22 -11.07
N ASP A 364 -2.75 -3.53 -12.18
CA ASP A 364 -1.83 -2.61 -12.88
C ASP A 364 -0.45 -3.26 -13.18
N GLY A 365 -0.47 -4.58 -13.41
CA GLY A 365 0.71 -5.44 -13.49
C GLY A 365 1.78 -4.94 -14.46
N PRO A 366 1.46 -4.69 -15.75
CA PRO A 366 2.45 -4.24 -16.73
C PRO A 366 3.23 -3.02 -16.26
N ARG A 367 2.53 -1.99 -15.77
CA ARG A 367 3.15 -0.75 -15.30
C ARG A 367 4.00 -0.98 -14.05
N ARG A 368 3.47 -1.69 -13.06
CA ARG A 368 4.16 -1.93 -11.79
C ARG A 368 5.45 -2.72 -11.97
N VAL A 369 5.48 -3.69 -12.88
CA VAL A 369 6.72 -4.43 -13.20
C VAL A 369 7.76 -3.49 -13.82
N VAL A 370 7.38 -2.65 -14.79
CA VAL A 370 8.28 -1.65 -15.38
C VAL A 370 8.83 -0.72 -14.31
N ASP A 371 7.94 -0.09 -13.53
CA ASP A 371 8.31 0.88 -12.49
C ASP A 371 9.25 0.29 -11.44
N SER A 372 9.12 -1.01 -11.14
CA SER A 372 9.99 -1.71 -10.19
C SER A 372 11.43 -1.83 -10.68
N LEU A 373 11.68 -1.81 -11.99
CA LEU A 373 12.99 -2.08 -12.60
C LEU A 373 13.63 -0.85 -13.28
N THR A 374 12.88 0.24 -13.48
CA THR A 374 13.34 1.44 -14.21
C THR A 374 13.68 2.64 -13.33
N GLY A 375 13.83 2.45 -12.02
CA GLY A 375 14.31 3.51 -11.13
C GLY A 375 13.27 4.54 -10.70
N LYS A 376 11.97 4.35 -11.02
CA LYS A 376 10.93 5.37 -10.77
C LYS A 376 10.83 5.78 -9.30
N TYR A 377 10.83 4.82 -8.37
CA TYR A 377 10.74 5.09 -6.94
C TYR A 377 11.97 4.62 -6.15
N VAL A 378 12.88 3.88 -6.78
CA VAL A 378 14.05 3.28 -6.13
C VAL A 378 15.29 3.58 -6.95
N GLY A 379 16.20 4.39 -6.42
CA GLY A 379 17.38 4.86 -7.15
C GLY A 379 18.38 3.76 -7.54
N ASN A 380 18.42 2.66 -6.79
CA ASN A 380 19.22 1.48 -7.11
C ASN A 380 18.29 0.31 -7.46
N SER A 381 17.81 0.27 -8.70
CA SER A 381 16.93 -0.80 -9.14
C SER A 381 17.64 -2.15 -9.22
N ALA A 382 16.88 -3.22 -8.97
CA ALA A 382 17.36 -4.58 -9.11
C ALA A 382 17.62 -4.92 -10.59
N THR A 383 18.49 -5.89 -10.84
CA THR A 383 18.67 -6.47 -12.18
C THR A 383 17.52 -7.44 -12.50
N VAL A 384 17.07 -8.18 -11.50
CA VAL A 384 15.91 -9.08 -11.60
C VAL A 384 15.02 -8.87 -10.37
N MET A 385 13.73 -8.69 -10.61
CA MET A 385 12.70 -8.65 -9.58
C MET A 385 11.92 -9.96 -9.56
N LEU A 386 11.65 -10.48 -8.37
CA LEU A 386 10.89 -11.70 -8.14
C LEU A 386 9.60 -11.34 -7.41
N SER A 387 8.47 -11.83 -7.90
CA SER A 387 7.24 -11.95 -7.09
C SER A 387 7.19 -13.38 -6.56
N LEU A 388 6.99 -13.53 -5.26
CA LEU A 388 6.79 -14.84 -4.65
C LEU A 388 5.31 -15.21 -4.71
N GLU A 389 5.01 -16.48 -4.46
CA GLU A 389 3.63 -16.93 -4.26
C GLU A 389 3.01 -16.22 -3.04
N PRO A 390 1.67 -15.99 -3.01
CA PRO A 390 1.00 -15.26 -1.92
C PRO A 390 1.22 -15.86 -0.51
N ASP A 391 1.54 -17.15 -0.45
CA ASP A 391 1.83 -17.88 0.78
C ASP A 391 3.32 -17.91 1.14
N SER A 392 4.18 -17.23 0.39
CA SER A 392 5.62 -17.43 0.42
C SER A 392 6.37 -16.13 0.69
N ALA A 393 7.24 -16.13 1.68
CA ALA A 393 8.03 -14.96 2.03
C ALA A 393 9.52 -15.25 2.20
N TRP A 394 10.36 -14.44 1.56
CA TRP A 394 11.82 -14.54 1.62
C TRP A 394 12.40 -13.44 2.50
N GLY A 395 13.43 -13.78 3.30
CA GLY A 395 13.87 -12.91 4.38
C GLY A 395 14.96 -13.46 5.30
N LEU A 396 15.48 -12.61 6.18
CA LEU A 396 16.45 -13.01 7.20
C LEU A 396 15.81 -13.87 8.30
N GLY A 397 16.54 -14.92 8.72
CA GLY A 397 16.14 -15.79 9.84
C GLY A 397 15.92 -15.06 11.18
N THR A 398 16.57 -13.93 11.41
CA THR A 398 16.43 -13.15 12.66
C THR A 398 15.13 -12.34 12.73
N ALA A 399 14.62 -11.84 11.59
CA ALA A 399 13.28 -11.26 11.52
C ALA A 399 12.21 -12.32 11.85
N ARG A 400 12.46 -13.56 11.43
CA ARG A 400 11.63 -14.75 11.76
C ARG A 400 11.71 -15.14 13.23
N PHE A 401 12.87 -14.99 13.87
CA PHE A 401 13.01 -15.23 15.31
C PHE A 401 12.16 -14.26 16.13
N GLY A 402 12.12 -12.97 15.73
CA GLY A 402 11.20 -12.00 16.34
C GLY A 402 9.74 -12.43 16.24
N ALA A 403 9.31 -12.95 15.09
CA ALA A 403 7.96 -13.47 14.92
C ALA A 403 7.69 -14.74 15.76
N TYR A 404 8.65 -15.66 15.82
CA TYR A 404 8.56 -16.91 16.59
C TYR A 404 8.52 -16.67 18.11
N VAL A 405 9.27 -15.68 18.63
CA VAL A 405 9.31 -15.33 20.07
C VAL A 405 7.97 -14.78 20.58
N LEU A 406 7.09 -14.31 19.70
CA LEU A 406 5.78 -13.74 20.05
C LEU A 406 4.64 -14.75 20.07
N GLY A 407 4.95 -16.04 19.95
CA GLY A 407 4.00 -17.14 20.18
C GLY A 407 3.00 -17.40 19.05
N GLY A 408 3.25 -16.98 17.82
CA GLY A 408 2.30 -17.18 16.71
C GLY A 408 2.96 -17.20 15.34
N HIS A 409 2.40 -18.02 14.45
CA HIS A 409 2.78 -18.13 13.05
C HIS A 409 2.55 -16.80 12.31
N LEU A 410 3.33 -16.51 11.28
CA LEU A 410 3.03 -15.39 10.38
C LEU A 410 1.77 -15.75 9.58
N GLU A 411 0.69 -15.00 9.78
CA GLU A 411 -0.63 -15.23 9.18
C GLU A 411 -0.81 -14.53 7.83
N GLY A 412 0.09 -13.60 7.48
CA GLY A 412 0.05 -12.88 6.22
C GLY A 412 1.40 -12.27 5.89
N THR A 413 1.59 -11.91 4.63
CA THR A 413 2.77 -11.23 4.10
C THR A 413 2.37 -10.25 3.00
N HIS A 414 3.31 -9.41 2.56
CA HIS A 414 3.09 -8.47 1.48
C HIS A 414 4.36 -8.30 0.64
N GLY A 415 4.27 -7.53 -0.45
CA GLY A 415 5.39 -7.21 -1.33
C GLY A 415 5.29 -7.81 -2.72
N GLY A 416 4.48 -8.84 -2.92
CA GLY A 416 4.24 -9.47 -4.22
C GLY A 416 3.49 -8.58 -5.21
N LEU A 417 3.40 -9.04 -6.46
CA LEU A 417 2.56 -8.45 -7.50
C LEU A 417 1.08 -8.81 -7.34
N ASP A 418 0.79 -9.91 -6.64
CA ASP A 418 -0.54 -10.47 -6.51
C ASP A 418 -1.53 -9.44 -5.93
N ARG A 419 -2.80 -9.62 -6.28
CA ARG A 419 -3.89 -8.74 -5.84
C ARG A 419 -3.99 -8.59 -4.32
N THR A 420 -3.76 -9.64 -3.55
CA THR A 420 -4.02 -9.63 -2.10
C THR A 420 -2.97 -8.84 -1.32
N SER A 421 -1.69 -8.93 -1.73
CA SER A 421 -0.62 -8.12 -1.15
C SER A 421 -0.57 -6.69 -1.71
N THR A 422 -1.13 -6.46 -2.90
CA THR A 422 -1.12 -5.15 -3.56
C THR A 422 -2.23 -4.23 -3.07
N LEU A 423 -3.46 -4.73 -2.95
CA LEU A 423 -4.64 -3.88 -2.77
C LEU A 423 -4.83 -3.45 -1.30
N GLY A 424 -4.39 -2.24 -1.00
CA GLY A 424 -4.86 -1.47 0.15
C GLY A 424 -6.25 -0.88 -0.12
N PHE A 425 -6.75 -0.06 0.80
CA PHE A 425 -8.00 0.67 0.61
C PHE A 425 -7.79 2.18 0.57
N TYR A 426 -8.78 2.88 0.04
CA TYR A 426 -8.90 4.32 0.08
C TYR A 426 -10.36 4.71 0.33
N MET A 427 -10.62 5.61 1.27
CA MET A 427 -11.95 6.16 1.55
C MET A 427 -11.84 7.54 2.20
N ALA A 428 -12.92 8.33 2.14
CA ALA A 428 -12.99 9.62 2.79
C ALA A 428 -14.35 9.88 3.44
N ASN A 429 -14.38 10.73 4.46
CA ASN A 429 -15.63 11.22 5.05
C ASN A 429 -16.30 12.35 4.24
N ASP A 430 -15.78 12.66 3.04
CA ASP A 430 -16.36 13.62 2.11
C ASP A 430 -16.94 12.89 0.90
N THR A 431 -18.27 12.81 0.84
CA THR A 431 -19.01 12.14 -0.26
C THR A 431 -19.07 12.97 -1.53
N GLN A 432 -18.61 14.23 -1.51
CA GLN A 432 -18.54 15.07 -2.72
C GLN A 432 -17.33 14.72 -3.58
N VAL A 433 -16.32 14.05 -3.03
CA VAL A 433 -15.21 13.51 -3.80
C VAL A 433 -15.74 12.31 -4.60
N ARG A 434 -15.75 12.46 -5.93
CA ARG A 434 -16.31 11.45 -6.84
C ARG A 434 -15.61 10.11 -6.61
N PRO A 435 -16.37 9.00 -6.55
CA PRO A 435 -15.76 7.69 -6.43
C PRO A 435 -14.99 7.37 -7.72
N ARG A 436 -13.66 7.28 -7.61
CA ARG A 436 -12.85 6.54 -8.60
C ARG A 436 -13.10 5.05 -8.37
N VAL A 437 -13.03 4.24 -9.44
CA VAL A 437 -13.16 2.77 -9.31
C VAL A 437 -12.03 2.19 -8.47
N ALA A 438 -10.86 2.83 -8.52
CA ALA A 438 -9.69 2.58 -7.70
C ALA A 438 -8.76 3.81 -7.77
N ILE A 439 -7.66 3.79 -7.00
CA ILE A 439 -6.64 4.84 -7.02
C ILE A 439 -5.25 4.22 -6.94
N ARG A 440 -4.27 4.80 -7.65
CA ARG A 440 -2.87 4.40 -7.51
C ARG A 440 -2.25 5.09 -6.31
N ALA A 441 -1.19 4.49 -5.76
CA ALA A 441 -0.40 5.12 -4.70
C ALA A 441 -0.02 6.57 -5.03
N GLU A 442 0.47 6.87 -6.24
CA GLU A 442 0.92 8.22 -6.61
C GLU A 442 -0.19 9.27 -6.81
N ASP A 443 -1.45 8.83 -6.80
CA ASP A 443 -2.61 9.70 -7.04
C ASP A 443 -3.40 9.97 -5.75
N VAL A 444 -3.04 9.36 -4.61
CA VAL A 444 -3.84 9.43 -3.37
C VAL A 444 -4.00 10.84 -2.80
N LEU A 445 -3.08 11.75 -3.13
CA LEU A 445 -3.13 13.15 -2.72
C LEU A 445 -3.84 14.05 -3.74
N GLU A 446 -4.10 13.54 -4.94
CA GLU A 446 -4.69 14.28 -6.05
C GLU A 446 -6.12 14.73 -5.71
N GLY A 447 -6.42 16.00 -5.98
CA GLY A 447 -7.74 16.60 -5.69
C GLY A 447 -7.93 17.03 -4.23
N TRP A 448 -6.93 16.81 -3.37
CA TRP A 448 -6.93 17.30 -1.99
C TRP A 448 -5.88 18.36 -1.72
N LEU A 449 -4.73 18.23 -2.39
CA LEU A 449 -3.62 19.17 -2.35
C LEU A 449 -3.45 19.74 -3.77
N ASP A 450 -3.19 21.03 -3.88
CA ASP A 450 -2.93 21.64 -5.19
C ASP A 450 -1.56 21.20 -5.72
N GLU A 451 -1.44 20.96 -7.03
CA GLU A 451 -0.14 20.63 -7.64
C GLU A 451 0.85 21.79 -7.42
N GLY A 452 1.95 21.51 -6.72
CA GLY A 452 2.96 22.51 -6.39
C GLY A 452 2.75 23.23 -5.05
N GLU A 453 1.71 22.91 -4.27
CA GLU A 453 1.73 23.20 -2.83
C GLU A 453 2.93 22.45 -2.23
N SER A 454 3.94 23.22 -1.84
CA SER A 454 5.02 22.71 -1.00
C SER A 454 4.37 22.18 0.26
N LEU A 455 4.50 20.87 0.51
CA LEU A 455 4.34 20.33 1.86
C LEU A 455 5.41 21.01 2.72
N SER A 456 5.06 22.17 3.29
CA SER A 456 6.00 23.01 3.99
C SER A 456 6.39 22.30 5.26
N MET A 457 7.68 21.97 5.39
CA MET A 457 8.24 21.39 6.60
C MET A 457 8.15 22.39 7.75
N VAL A 458 7.07 22.35 8.54
CA VAL A 458 7.09 22.97 9.86
C VAL A 458 7.83 22.01 10.78
N ARG A 459 9.12 22.29 11.02
CA ARG A 459 9.89 21.58 12.04
C ARG A 459 9.21 21.81 13.40
N ILE A 460 8.55 20.78 13.91
CA ILE A 460 8.24 20.68 15.34
C ILE A 460 9.44 19.98 15.98
N ASP A 461 10.26 20.75 16.69
CA ASP A 461 11.41 20.27 17.49
C ASP A 461 10.99 19.34 18.64
#